data_AF-A0A2D6CNV2-F1
#
_entry.id   AF-A0A2D6CNV2-F1
#
_cell.length_a   1.000
_cell.length_b   1.000
_cell.length_c   1.000
_cell.angle_alpha   90.00
_cell.angle_beta   90.00
_cell.angle_gamma   90.00
#
_symmetry.space_group_name_H-M   'P 1'
#
loop_
_entity.id
_entity.type
_entity.pdbx_description
1 polymer ?
#
loop_
_entity_poly.entity_id
_entity_poly.type
_entity_poly.pdbx_seq_one_letter_code
_entity_poly.pdbx_strand_id
1 'polypeptide(L)' 'MKPRPLDEIMGIAEEALANGTHPGQPKVGLTAVEQALWEREARLLWRLTKPLESVHGPRRQQRGRGWRSPLARGF' A
#
# COMPACT_ATOMS: atom_id res chain seq x y z
N MET A 1 -10.17 -11.03 24.74
CA MET A 1 -10.79 -11.84 23.67
C MET A 1 -9.70 -12.30 22.71
N LYS A 2 -9.78 -13.52 22.18
CA LYS A 2 -8.92 -13.92 21.06
C LYS A 2 -9.46 -13.22 19.79
N PRO A 3 -8.60 -12.62 18.96
CA PRO A 3 -9.04 -12.06 17.69
C PRO A 3 -9.58 -13.18 16.79
N ARG A 4 -10.62 -12.89 16.00
CA ARG A 4 -11.13 -13.79 14.98
C ARG A 4 -10.02 -14.13 13.95
N PRO A 5 -10.15 -15.25 13.23
CA PRO A 5 -9.25 -15.55 12.12
C PRO A 5 -9.33 -14.44 11.05
N LEU A 6 -8.22 -14.22 10.35
CA LEU A 6 -8.09 -13.16 9.34
C LEU A 6 -9.18 -13.25 8.25
N ASP A 7 -9.51 -14.46 7.81
CA ASP A 7 -10.50 -14.69 6.75
C ASP A 7 -11.89 -14.20 7.16
N GLU A 8 -12.28 -14.38 8.43
CA GLU A 8 -13.54 -13.84 8.95
C GLU A 8 -13.50 -12.31 9.05
N ILE A 9 -12.38 -11.74 9.49
CA ILE A 9 -12.21 -10.28 9.58
C ILE A 9 -12.31 -9.65 8.19
N MET A 10 -11.64 -10.24 7.20
CA MET A 10 -11.68 -9.83 5.80
C MET A 10 -13.11 -9.93 5.24
N GLY A 11 -13.81 -11.04 5.47
CA GLY A 11 -15.18 -11.23 5.00
C GLY A 11 -16.15 -10.18 5.57
N ILE A 12 -16.08 -9.90 6.88
CA ILE A 12 -16.89 -8.86 7.52
C ILE A 12 -16.58 -7.48 6.94
N ALA A 13 -15.30 -7.18 6.73
CA ALA A 13 -14.88 -5.91 6.15
C ALA A 13 -15.32 -5.74 4.69
N GLU A 14 -15.26 -6.81 3.89
CA GLU A 14 -15.74 -6.82 2.51
C GLU A 14 -17.25 -6.63 2.42
N GLU A 15 -18.02 -7.31 3.29
CA GLU A 15 -19.47 -7.13 3.37
C GLU A 15 -19.83 -5.70 3.79
N ALA A 16 -19.11 -5.13 4.75
CA ALA A 16 -19.28 -3.73 5.13
C ALA A 16 -19.01 -2.78 3.96
N LEU A 17 -17.93 -3.00 3.22
CA LEU A 17 -17.60 -2.21 2.03
C LEU A 17 -18.66 -2.35 0.93
N ALA A 18 -19.17 -3.55 0.69
CA ALA A 18 -20.26 -3.79 -0.26
C ALA A 18 -21.54 -3.05 0.12
N ASN A 19 -21.78 -2.90 1.42
CA ASN A 19 -22.88 -2.11 1.99
C ASN A 19 -22.56 -0.60 2.09
N GLY A 20 -21.45 -0.12 1.51
CA GLY A 20 -21.05 1.29 1.54
C GLY A 20 -20.57 1.79 2.89
N THR A 21 -20.26 0.89 3.83
CA THR A 21 -19.85 1.21 5.20
C THR A 21 -18.35 0.96 5.37
N HIS A 22 -17.63 1.92 5.95
CA HIS A 22 -16.19 1.74 6.19
C HIS A 22 -15.96 0.70 7.31
N PRO A 23 -15.05 -0.29 7.17
CA PRO A 23 -14.77 -1.31 8.19
C PRO A 23 -14.34 -0.77 9.56
N GLY A 24 -13.81 0.46 9.56
CA GLY A 24 -13.49 1.25 10.74
C GLY A 24 -14.70 1.74 11.55
N GLN A 25 -15.93 1.64 11.03
CA GLN A 25 -17.10 2.13 11.73
C GLN A 25 -17.56 1.17 12.83
N PRO A 26 -18.07 1.69 13.97
CA PRO A 26 -18.51 0.87 15.10
C PRO A 26 -19.65 -0.11 14.74
N LYS A 27 -20.42 0.18 13.69
CA LYS A 27 -21.51 -0.68 13.22
C LYS A 27 -21.05 -1.98 12.53
N VAL A 28 -19.77 -2.08 12.15
CA VAL A 28 -19.23 -3.24 11.42
C VAL A 28 -18.92 -4.41 12.37
N GLY A 29 -18.91 -4.17 13.69
CA GLY A 29 -18.71 -5.24 14.67
C GLY A 29 -17.29 -5.79 14.74
N LEU A 30 -16.31 -5.07 14.17
CA LEU A 30 -14.88 -5.34 14.33
C LEU A 30 -14.35 -4.59 15.56
N THR A 31 -13.50 -5.25 16.33
CA THR A 31 -12.74 -4.60 17.40
C THR A 31 -11.61 -3.73 16.81
N ALA A 32 -11.07 -2.80 17.61
CA ALA A 32 -9.96 -1.95 17.16
C ALA A 32 -8.73 -2.75 16.69
N VAL A 33 -8.46 -3.90 17.30
CA VAL A 33 -7.35 -4.80 16.91
C VAL A 33 -7.62 -5.44 15.55
N GLU A 34 -8.85 -5.93 15.33
CA GLU A 34 -9.26 -6.54 14.06
C GLU A 34 -9.28 -5.52 12.92
N GLN A 35 -9.69 -4.28 13.20
CA GLN A 35 -9.63 -3.17 12.23
C GLN A 35 -8.19 -2.84 11.81
N ALA A 36 -7.27 -2.73 12.76
CA ALA A 36 -5.86 -2.49 12.46
C ALA A 36 -5.24 -3.63 11.62
N LEU A 37 -5.68 -4.86 11.87
CA LEU A 37 -5.24 -6.04 11.14
C LEU A 37 -5.77 -6.02 9.69
N TRP A 38 -7.05 -5.69 9.50
CA TRP A 38 -7.64 -5.45 8.18
C TRP A 38 -6.92 -4.33 7.41
N GLU A 39 -6.66 -3.17 8.02
CA GLU A 39 -5.98 -2.06 7.34
C GLU A 39 -4.58 -2.43 6.84
N ARG A 40 -3.85 -3.25 7.62
CA ARG A 40 -2.53 -3.74 7.25
C ARG A 40 -2.60 -4.66 6.05
N GLU A 41 -3.54 -5.60 6.03
CA GLU A 41 -3.72 -6.53 4.91
C GLU A 41 -4.28 -5.84 3.67
N ALA A 42 -5.28 -4.97 3.81
CA ALA A 42 -5.80 -4.17 2.70
C ALA A 42 -4.71 -3.33 2.04
N ARG A 43 -3.80 -2.74 2.84
CA ARG A 43 -2.64 -2.00 2.32
C ARG A 43 -1.63 -2.89 1.62
N LEU A 44 -1.43 -4.11 2.11
CA LEU A 44 -0.54 -5.10 1.50
C LEU A 44 -1.12 -5.56 0.15
N LEU A 45 -2.40 -5.92 0.11
CA LEU A 45 -3.11 -6.26 -1.12
C LEU A 45 -3.08 -5.11 -2.13
N TRP A 46 -3.29 -3.87 -1.69
CA TRP A 46 -3.16 -2.69 -2.55
C TRP A 46 -1.75 -2.52 -3.15
N ARG A 47 -0.71 -2.87 -2.38
CA ARG A 47 0.67 -2.85 -2.88
C ARG A 47 0.96 -3.97 -3.87
N LEU A 48 0.40 -5.16 -3.65
CA LEU A 48 0.58 -6.32 -4.54
C LEU A 48 -0.20 -6.20 -5.84
N THR A 49 -1.41 -5.64 -5.78
CA THR A 49 -2.28 -5.40 -6.95
C THR A 49 -1.82 -4.24 -7.82
N LYS A 50 -0.98 -3.34 -7.28
CA LYS A 50 -0.38 -2.28 -8.07
C LYS A 50 0.72 -2.83 -8.98
N PRO A 51 0.73 -2.48 -10.29
CA PRO A 51 1.83 -2.83 -11.16
C PRO A 51 3.12 -2.25 -10.59
N LEU A 52 4.18 -3.08 -10.55
CA LEU A 52 5.52 -2.76 -10.01
C LEU A 52 6.08 -1.43 -10.53
N GLU A 53 5.67 -1.02 -11.72
CA GLU A 53 6.03 0.24 -12.38
C GLU A 53 5.51 1.50 -11.66
N SER A 54 4.49 1.38 -10.79
CA SER A 54 3.88 2.50 -10.07
C SER A 54 4.42 2.74 -8.66
N VAL A 55 5.10 1.74 -8.07
CA VAL A 55 5.73 1.86 -6.74
C VAL A 55 7.06 2.60 -6.84
N HIS A 56 7.77 2.40 -7.95
CA HIS A 56 8.85 3.27 -8.38
C HIS A 56 8.27 4.28 -9.36
N GLY A 57 7.63 5.34 -8.86
CA GLY A 57 7.21 6.47 -9.68
C GLY A 57 8.31 6.85 -10.68
N PRO A 58 7.95 7.35 -11.89
CA PRO A 58 8.79 7.33 -13.07
C PRO A 58 10.23 7.63 -12.69
N ARG A 59 11.06 6.57 -12.68
CA ARG A 59 12.48 6.67 -12.37
C ARG A 59 12.98 7.71 -13.35
N ARG A 60 13.19 8.94 -12.88
CA ARG A 60 13.80 10.00 -13.67
C ARG A 60 15.14 9.41 -14.08
N GLN A 61 15.18 8.85 -15.28
CA GLN A 61 16.41 8.66 -16.01
C GLN A 61 16.86 10.09 -16.28
N GLN A 62 17.52 10.70 -15.29
CA GLN A 62 18.39 11.83 -15.54
C GLN A 62 19.49 11.29 -16.45
N ARG A 63 19.16 11.25 -17.75
CA ARG A 63 20.13 11.18 -18.83
C ARG A 63 21.18 12.24 -18.53
N GLY A 64 22.43 11.80 -18.50
CA GLY A 64 23.54 12.48 -17.85
C GLY A 64 23.61 13.98 -18.13
N ARG A 65 23.68 14.76 -17.06
CA ARG A 65 24.37 16.06 -17.12
C ARG A 65 25.80 15.80 -16.69
N GLY A 66 26.69 16.06 -17.63
CA GLY A 66 28.10 15.72 -17.65
C GLY A 66 28.83 15.88 -16.32
N TRP A 67 29.53 14.82 -15.94
CA TRP A 67 30.76 14.96 -15.19
C TRP A 67 31.76 15.63 -16.15
N ARG A 68 31.93 16.95 -16.04
CA ARG A 68 33.07 17.64 -16.67
C ARG A 68 34.31 17.20 -15.91
N SER A 69 34.99 16.18 -16.42
CA SER A 69 36.36 15.85 -16.00
C SER A 69 37.26 17.05 -16.32
N PRO A 70 38.08 17.57 -15.38
CA PRO A 70 38.96 18.72 -15.63
C PRO A 70 40.11 18.43 -16.62
N LEU A 71 40.28 17.16 -17.03
CA LEU A 71 41.41 16.69 -17.82
C LEU A 71 41.24 16.87 -19.34
N ALA A 72 40.13 17.46 -19.81
CA ALA A 72 39.89 17.75 -21.22
C ALA A 72 40.34 19.15 -21.65
N ARG A 73 41.46 19.66 -21.13
CA ARG A 73 42.22 20.75 -21.75
C ARG A 73 43.54 20.19 -22.26
N GLY A 74 43.48 19.63 -23.45
CA GLY A 74 44.65 19.41 -24.29
C GLY A 74 44.88 20.64 -25.17
N PHE A 75 46.14 21.06 -25.21
CA PHE A 75 46.78 22.08 -26.05
C PHE A 75 46.49 23.55 -25.75
#